data_AF-A0A0D0D8T4-F1
#
_entry.id   AF-A0A0D0D8T4-F1
#
_cell.length_a   1.000
_cell.length_b   1.000
_cell.length_c   1.000
_cell.angle_alpha   90.00
_cell.angle_beta   90.00
_cell.angle_gamma   90.00
#
_symmetry.space_group_name_H-M   'P 1'
#
loop_
_entity.id
_entity.type
_entity.pdbx_description
1 polymer ?
#
loop_
_entity_poly.entity_id
_entity_poly.type
_entity_poly.pdbx_seq_one_letter_code
_entity_poly.pdbx_strand_id
1 'polypeptide(L)'
;YDSPLARYPLLRSRFSTETRAPDSSLVARYLRSELTAPSQASAVSVSSHSSSPIPFPDLKPLKQAVLHSALAQSTARSGDLRVCQYEVPGGGVCRDNDCEELHLSRIAKEPNDTEVAAYVHGTLPQPWNGRCDVHAIEIALEGVRLRGGVKDVDTRVWEALAGLGIPII
;
A
#
# COMPACT_ATOMS: atom_id res chain seq x y z
N TYR A 1 31.73 30.74 -21.34
CA TYR A 1 30.52 30.63 -20.51
C TYR A 1 29.69 29.50 -21.08
N ASP A 2 29.88 28.28 -20.59
CA ASP A 2 29.12 27.10 -21.00
C ASP A 2 27.89 26.96 -20.11
N SER A 3 26.71 26.99 -20.72
CA SER A 3 25.44 26.91 -20.01
C SER A 3 25.19 25.47 -19.52
N PRO A 4 24.92 25.25 -18.22
CA PRO A 4 24.77 23.91 -17.62
C PRO A 4 23.58 23.11 -18.17
N LEU A 5 22.71 23.75 -18.97
CA LEU A 5 21.54 23.13 -19.58
C LEU A 5 21.86 22.37 -20.89
N ALA A 6 23.09 22.45 -21.41
CA ALA A 6 23.49 21.69 -22.60
C ALA A 6 23.62 20.17 -22.35
N ARG A 7 23.65 19.72 -21.10
CA ARG A 7 23.86 18.30 -20.71
C ARG A 7 22.59 17.44 -20.67
N TYR A 8 21.42 18.02 -20.89
CA TYR A 8 20.15 17.32 -20.66
C TYR A 8 19.20 17.44 -21.87
N PRO A 9 19.48 16.72 -22.98
CA PRO A 9 18.66 16.78 -24.20
C PRO A 9 17.24 16.22 -24.02
N LEU A 10 16.98 15.45 -22.96
CA LEU A 10 15.68 14.84 -22.68
C LEU A 10 14.65 15.82 -22.10
N LEU A 11 15.07 17.00 -21.65
CA LEU A 11 14.15 18.04 -21.11
C LEU A 11 13.56 18.94 -22.19
N ARG A 12 13.82 18.66 -23.48
CA ARG A 12 13.50 19.56 -24.59
C ARG A 12 12.13 19.35 -25.23
N SER A 13 11.30 18.44 -24.72
CA SER A 13 10.12 17.98 -25.45
C SER A 13 8.83 18.01 -24.62
N ARG A 14 8.40 19.19 -24.17
CA ARG A 14 6.97 19.47 -23.84
C ARG A 14 6.58 20.94 -24.05
N PHE A 15 6.94 21.51 -25.19
CA PHE A 15 6.24 22.70 -25.70
C PHE A 15 6.03 22.54 -27.20
N SER A 16 4.95 21.86 -27.56
CA SER A 16 4.32 21.99 -28.87
C SER A 16 2.83 21.75 -28.71
N THR A 17 2.12 22.86 -28.82
CA THR A 17 0.68 23.04 -28.99
C THR A 17 0.20 22.45 -30.31
N GLU A 18 -0.87 21.63 -30.33
CA GLU A 18 -1.89 21.53 -31.40
C GLU A 18 -2.96 20.47 -30.99
N THR A 19 -4.23 20.81 -30.70
CA THR A 19 -5.37 21.05 -31.61
C THR A 19 -5.83 19.83 -32.42
N ARG A 20 -6.88 19.11 -31.97
CA ARG A 20 -8.09 18.63 -32.72
C ARG A 20 -8.79 17.43 -32.06
N ALA A 21 -10.09 17.56 -31.80
CA ALA A 21 -11.09 16.48 -31.93
C ALA A 21 -11.48 16.34 -33.44
N PRO A 22 -12.35 15.42 -33.94
CA PRO A 22 -13.35 14.57 -33.25
C PRO A 22 -13.64 13.14 -33.83
N ASP A 23 -14.58 12.42 -33.18
CA ASP A 23 -15.65 11.50 -33.66
C ASP A 23 -15.42 10.15 -34.39
N SER A 24 -16.46 9.29 -34.22
CA SER A 24 -16.84 8.00 -34.89
C SER A 24 -16.56 6.74 -34.04
N SER A 25 -17.49 6.07 -33.36
CA SER A 25 -18.87 5.59 -33.62
C SER A 25 -19.00 4.33 -34.50
N LEU A 26 -19.89 3.43 -34.03
CA LEU A 26 -20.60 2.35 -34.72
C LEU A 26 -19.88 0.99 -34.81
N VAL A 27 -20.26 -0.05 -34.06
CA VAL A 27 -21.53 -0.82 -33.98
C VAL A 27 -21.45 -2.14 -34.78
N ALA A 28 -21.77 -3.21 -34.05
CA ALA A 28 -22.33 -4.49 -34.47
C ALA A 28 -21.48 -5.46 -35.29
N ARG A 29 -21.39 -6.69 -34.78
CA ARG A 29 -22.17 -7.84 -35.28
C ARG A 29 -21.93 -9.04 -34.35
N TYR A 30 -22.89 -9.39 -33.50
CA TYR A 30 -23.97 -10.37 -33.73
C TYR A 30 -23.51 -11.80 -34.08
N LEU A 31 -24.24 -12.75 -33.49
CA LEU A 31 -24.18 -14.22 -33.57
C LEU A 31 -23.25 -14.83 -32.50
N ARG A 32 -23.70 -15.66 -31.56
CA ARG A 32 -24.64 -16.79 -31.69
C ARG A 32 -25.16 -17.17 -30.30
N SER A 33 -26.48 -17.29 -30.15
CA SER A 33 -27.06 -18.28 -29.22
C SER A 33 -26.59 -19.67 -29.66
N GLU A 34 -26.43 -20.60 -28.72
CA GLU A 34 -27.03 -21.94 -28.74
C GLU A 34 -26.71 -22.66 -27.42
N LEU A 35 -27.74 -23.31 -26.89
CA LEU A 35 -27.77 -24.08 -25.67
C LEU A 35 -26.88 -25.31 -25.78
N THR A 36 -26.14 -25.68 -24.72
CA THR A 36 -26.04 -27.08 -24.30
C THR A 36 -25.51 -27.18 -22.86
N ALA A 37 -26.35 -27.69 -21.96
CA ALA A 37 -25.87 -28.27 -20.70
C ALA A 37 -25.29 -29.67 -20.99
N PRO A 38 -24.24 -30.07 -20.26
CA PRO A 38 -24.20 -31.45 -19.81
C PRO A 38 -23.91 -31.58 -18.30
N SER A 39 -24.52 -32.63 -17.78
CA SER A 39 -24.45 -33.18 -16.44
C SER A 39 -23.05 -33.37 -15.86
N GLN A 40 -23.02 -33.22 -14.53
CA GLN A 40 -22.32 -34.06 -13.56
C GLN A 40 -20.96 -34.65 -13.98
N ALA A 41 -19.91 -34.05 -13.43
CA ALA A 41 -18.87 -34.83 -12.77
C ALA A 41 -18.62 -34.17 -11.41
N SER A 42 -18.92 -34.89 -10.33
CA SER A 42 -18.44 -34.58 -9.00
C SER A 42 -16.92 -34.60 -9.02
N ALA A 43 -16.30 -33.45 -9.26
CA ALA A 43 -14.90 -33.25 -8.94
C ALA A 43 -14.83 -33.15 -7.41
N VAL A 44 -14.54 -34.29 -6.79
CA VAL A 44 -13.93 -34.31 -5.45
C VAL A 44 -12.66 -33.47 -5.55
N SER A 45 -12.77 -32.22 -5.14
CA SER A 45 -11.65 -31.34 -4.87
C SER A 45 -10.86 -31.96 -3.72
N VAL A 46 -9.96 -32.87 -4.08
CA VAL A 46 -8.86 -33.28 -3.21
C VAL A 46 -8.14 -32.00 -2.80
N SER A 47 -8.32 -31.64 -1.54
CA SER A 47 -7.66 -30.52 -0.89
C SER A 47 -6.16 -30.66 -1.10
N SER A 48 -5.63 -29.93 -2.08
CA SER A 48 -4.20 -29.69 -2.18
C SER A 48 -3.89 -28.74 -1.04
N HIS A 49 -3.35 -29.28 0.06
CA HIS A 49 -2.76 -28.48 1.12
C HIS A 49 -1.58 -27.75 0.47
N SER A 50 -1.80 -26.51 0.03
CA SER A 50 -0.75 -25.65 -0.49
C SER A 50 0.13 -25.24 0.68
N SER A 51 1.00 -26.17 1.12
CA SER A 51 2.06 -25.95 2.09
C SER A 51 3.24 -25.19 1.47
N SER A 52 3.00 -24.52 0.36
CA SER A 52 3.97 -23.63 -0.27
C SER A 52 4.12 -22.39 0.61
N PRO A 53 5.35 -22.06 1.05
CA PRO A 53 5.58 -20.84 1.79
C PRO A 53 5.17 -19.62 0.94
N ILE A 54 4.61 -18.62 1.62
CA ILE A 54 4.11 -17.38 1.03
C ILE A 54 5.19 -16.32 1.19
N PRO A 55 5.48 -15.49 0.18
CA PRO A 55 6.33 -14.34 0.36
C PRO A 55 5.72 -13.38 1.39
N PHE A 56 6.55 -12.83 2.27
CA PHE A 56 6.10 -11.80 3.21
C PHE A 56 5.46 -10.61 2.46
N PRO A 57 4.26 -10.14 2.87
CA PRO A 57 3.59 -9.03 2.21
C PRO A 57 4.42 -7.75 2.33
N ASP A 58 4.66 -7.07 1.20
CA ASP A 58 5.36 -5.78 1.21
C ASP A 58 4.47 -4.71 1.86
N LEU A 59 4.87 -4.21 3.03
CA LEU A 59 4.15 -3.16 3.75
C LEU A 59 4.52 -1.74 3.28
N LYS A 60 5.51 -1.59 2.38
CA LYS A 60 5.90 -0.26 1.86
C LYS A 60 4.74 0.51 1.23
N PRO A 61 3.85 -0.09 0.42
CA PRO A 61 2.70 0.62 -0.15
C PRO A 61 1.77 1.14 0.94
N LEU A 62 1.56 0.37 2.01
CA LEU A 62 0.74 0.79 3.15
C LEU A 62 1.40 1.96 3.91
N LYS A 63 2.68 1.83 4.25
CA LYS A 63 3.45 2.90 4.93
C LYS A 63 3.44 4.19 4.11
N GLN A 64 3.60 4.08 2.79
CA GLN A 64 3.52 5.21 1.87
C GLN A 64 2.12 5.84 1.87
N ALA A 65 1.06 5.03 1.77
CA ALA A 65 -0.31 5.54 1.78
C ALA A 65 -0.66 6.28 3.08
N VAL A 66 -0.26 5.75 4.22
CA VAL A 66 -0.45 6.42 5.53
C VAL A 66 0.30 7.74 5.59
N LEU A 67 1.54 7.78 5.11
CA LEU A 67 2.32 9.01 5.05
C LEU A 67 1.69 10.06 4.12
N HIS A 68 1.24 9.66 2.93
CA HIS A 68 0.55 10.57 2.00
C HIS A 68 -0.77 11.10 2.59
N SER A 69 -1.54 10.26 3.26
CA SER A 69 -2.77 10.66 3.95
C SER A 69 -2.49 11.67 5.08
N ALA A 70 -1.47 11.41 5.90
CA ALA A 70 -1.06 12.31 6.98
C ALA A 70 -0.57 13.66 6.44
N LEU A 71 0.21 13.65 5.35
CA LEU A 71 0.61 14.87 4.65
C LEU A 71 -0.60 15.63 4.09
N ALA A 72 -1.51 14.95 3.39
CA ALA A 72 -2.72 15.57 2.84
C ALA A 72 -3.56 16.24 3.95
N GLN A 73 -3.76 15.56 5.07
CA GLN A 73 -4.48 16.11 6.23
C GLN A 73 -3.78 17.35 6.81
N SER A 74 -2.45 17.34 6.89
CA SER A 74 -1.70 18.52 7.32
C SER A 74 -1.89 19.69 6.36
N THR A 75 -1.68 19.47 5.05
CA THR A 75 -1.82 20.52 4.02
C THR A 75 -3.24 21.07 3.89
N ALA A 76 -4.27 20.25 4.13
CA ALA A 76 -5.65 20.70 4.11
C ALA A 76 -5.98 21.64 5.29
N ARG A 77 -5.26 21.51 6.41
CA ARG A 77 -5.48 22.34 7.60
C ARG A 77 -4.79 23.70 7.51
N SER A 78 -3.70 23.80 6.74
CA SER A 78 -2.90 25.01 6.63
C SER A 78 -2.33 25.12 5.21
N GLY A 79 -2.87 26.05 4.42
CA GLY A 79 -2.60 26.18 2.98
C GLY A 79 -1.16 26.51 2.58
N ASP A 80 -0.27 26.83 3.53
CA ASP A 80 1.13 27.25 3.30
C ASP A 80 2.14 26.51 4.22
N LEU A 81 1.91 25.24 4.52
CA LEU A 81 2.83 24.47 5.37
C LEU A 81 4.21 24.31 4.74
N ARG A 82 5.23 24.77 5.46
CA ARG A 82 6.65 24.54 5.15
C ARG A 82 7.23 23.50 6.08
N VAL A 83 8.14 22.66 5.58
CA VAL A 83 8.91 21.73 6.42
C VAL A 83 9.78 22.52 7.39
N CYS A 84 9.86 22.07 8.64
CA CYS A 84 10.64 22.76 9.63
C CYS A 84 12.12 22.87 9.23
N GLN A 85 12.66 24.09 9.25
CA GLN A 85 14.05 24.34 8.83
C GLN A 85 15.09 23.56 9.64
N TYR A 86 14.77 23.18 10.89
CA TYR A 86 15.67 22.41 11.75
C TYR A 86 15.73 20.93 11.38
N GLU A 87 14.73 20.41 10.65
CA GLU A 87 14.72 19.02 10.20
C GLU A 87 15.47 18.81 8.88
N VAL A 88 15.75 19.87 8.11
CA VAL A 88 16.43 19.80 6.80
C VAL A 88 17.81 20.48 6.86
N PRO A 89 18.93 19.82 6.51
CA PRO A 89 19.11 18.45 6.07
C PRO A 89 19.50 17.52 7.25
N GLY A 90 18.50 17.00 7.96
CA GLY A 90 18.60 15.68 8.62
C GLY A 90 19.37 15.59 9.94
N GLY A 91 19.30 16.57 10.85
CA GLY A 91 19.97 16.41 12.15
C GLY A 91 19.38 17.15 13.35
N GLY A 92 18.54 18.16 13.15
CA GLY A 92 17.94 18.89 14.26
C GLY A 92 16.62 18.28 14.70
N VAL A 93 16.45 18.11 16.01
CA VAL A 93 15.13 17.94 16.62
C VAL A 93 14.66 19.33 17.00
N CYS A 94 13.57 19.77 16.38
CA CYS A 94 12.91 21.00 16.82
C CYS A 94 12.41 20.83 18.26
N ARG A 95 12.77 21.78 19.12
CA ARG A 95 12.40 21.79 20.54
C ARG A 95 11.19 22.68 20.83
N ASP A 96 10.70 23.39 19.83
CA ASP A 96 9.54 24.26 19.97
C ASP A 96 8.26 23.42 19.92
N ASN A 97 7.54 23.40 21.04
CA ASN A 97 6.26 22.69 21.14
C ASN A 97 5.19 23.34 20.26
N ASP A 98 5.26 24.67 20.12
CA ASP A 98 4.33 25.49 19.34
C ASP A 98 4.85 25.80 17.93
N CYS A 99 5.76 24.98 17.40
CA CYS A 99 6.23 25.14 16.03
C CYS A 99 5.07 24.90 15.04
N GLU A 100 4.74 25.93 14.26
CA GLU A 100 3.71 25.87 13.22
C GLU A 100 4.20 25.19 11.93
N GLU A 101 5.50 24.92 11.84
CA GLU A 101 6.11 24.25 10.69
C GLU A 101 5.92 22.73 10.75
N LEU A 102 6.01 22.12 9.57
CA LEU A 102 5.75 20.71 9.37
C LEU A 102 6.94 19.86 9.84
N HIS A 103 6.70 19.03 10.84
CA HIS A 103 7.67 18.07 11.38
C HIS A 103 7.45 16.67 10.80
N LEU A 104 8.35 16.21 9.94
CA LEU A 104 8.33 14.88 9.32
C LEU A 104 8.35 13.78 10.39
N SER A 105 9.08 14.02 11.49
CA SER A 105 9.13 13.15 12.65
C SER A 105 7.77 12.94 13.32
N ARG A 106 6.87 13.95 13.27
CA ARG A 106 5.51 13.86 13.81
C ARG A 106 4.50 13.28 12.81
N ILE A 107 4.82 13.34 11.51
CA ILE A 107 3.94 12.85 10.43
C ILE A 107 4.17 11.37 10.12
N ALA A 108 5.37 10.85 10.38
CA ALA A 108 5.70 9.44 10.30
C ALA A 108 4.94 8.64 11.38
N LYS A 109 3.63 8.52 11.20
CA LYS A 109 2.74 7.71 12.03
C LYS A 109 2.82 6.27 11.55
N GLU A 110 3.05 5.34 12.47
CA GLU A 110 2.90 3.92 12.14
C GLU A 110 1.44 3.62 11.75
N PRO A 111 1.20 2.78 10.72
CA PRO A 111 -0.13 2.31 10.38
C PRO A 111 -0.78 1.59 11.56
N ASN A 112 -2.09 1.77 11.73
CA ASN A 112 -2.81 1.12 12.82
C ASN A 112 -2.95 -0.38 12.58
N ASP A 113 -3.04 -1.20 13.64
CA ASP A 113 -3.15 -2.66 13.55
C ASP A 113 -4.35 -3.09 12.69
N THR A 114 -5.47 -2.35 12.74
CA THR A 114 -6.65 -2.55 11.89
C THR A 114 -6.36 -2.32 10.39
N GLU A 115 -5.60 -1.28 10.05
CA GLU A 115 -5.23 -0.96 8.65
C GLU A 115 -4.26 -2.01 8.11
N VAL A 116 -3.30 -2.41 8.95
CA VAL A 116 -2.34 -3.46 8.65
C VAL A 116 -3.06 -4.80 8.44
N ALA A 117 -3.99 -5.17 9.32
CA ALA A 117 -4.75 -6.41 9.20
C ALA A 117 -5.55 -6.48 7.90
N ALA A 118 -6.25 -5.40 7.55
CA ALA A 118 -7.02 -5.31 6.31
C ALA A 118 -6.11 -5.39 5.06
N TYR A 119 -4.97 -4.71 5.08
CA TYR A 119 -4.00 -4.75 3.99
C TYR A 119 -3.42 -6.17 3.83
N VAL A 120 -2.95 -6.77 4.92
CA VAL A 120 -2.36 -8.12 4.90
C VAL A 120 -3.38 -9.14 4.39
N HIS A 121 -4.62 -9.10 4.89
CA HIS A 121 -5.70 -9.98 4.41
C HIS A 121 -5.92 -9.87 2.90
N GLY A 122 -5.94 -8.65 2.35
CA GLY A 122 -6.09 -8.40 0.92
C GLY A 122 -4.91 -8.87 0.07
N THR A 123 -3.70 -8.94 0.64
CA THR A 123 -2.49 -9.40 -0.04
C THR A 123 -2.25 -10.91 0.07
N LEU A 124 -2.92 -11.60 1.01
CA LEU A 124 -2.74 -13.03 1.20
C LEU A 124 -3.32 -13.85 0.03
N PRO A 125 -2.62 -14.91 -0.41
CA PRO A 125 -3.14 -15.83 -1.42
C PRO A 125 -4.48 -16.44 -1.02
N GLN A 126 -5.33 -16.76 -2.01
CA GLN A 126 -6.67 -17.34 -1.82
C GLN A 126 -6.78 -18.48 -0.79
N PRO A 127 -5.86 -19.47 -0.68
CA PRO A 127 -5.99 -20.52 0.32
C PRO A 127 -5.96 -20.02 1.76
N TRP A 128 -5.38 -18.84 2.01
CA TRP A 128 -5.23 -18.25 3.34
C TRP A 128 -6.27 -17.17 3.62
N ASN A 129 -6.72 -16.46 2.59
CA ASN A 129 -7.78 -15.46 2.71
C ASN A 129 -9.10 -16.06 3.23
N GLY A 130 -9.41 -17.32 2.87
CA GLY A 130 -10.57 -18.04 3.40
C GLY A 130 -10.36 -18.72 4.77
N ARG A 131 -9.12 -18.80 5.27
CA ARG A 131 -8.77 -19.46 6.54
C ARG A 131 -8.49 -18.48 7.67
N CYS A 132 -8.12 -17.25 7.33
CA CYS A 132 -7.75 -16.21 8.26
C CYS A 132 -8.56 -14.97 7.91
N ASP A 133 -9.41 -14.55 8.84
CA ASP A 133 -10.16 -13.31 8.70
C ASP A 133 -9.33 -12.11 9.17
N VAL A 134 -9.75 -10.91 8.76
CA VAL A 134 -9.11 -9.65 9.17
C VAL A 134 -9.03 -9.56 10.69
N HIS A 135 -10.06 -10.03 11.40
CA HIS A 135 -10.13 -9.96 12.85
C HIS A 135 -9.12 -10.88 13.56
N ALA A 136 -8.87 -12.09 13.06
CA ALA A 136 -7.82 -12.95 13.60
C ALA A 136 -6.42 -12.35 13.41
N ILE A 137 -6.17 -11.68 12.28
CA ILE A 137 -4.90 -10.98 12.04
C ILE A 137 -4.75 -9.82 13.02
N GLU A 138 -5.81 -9.03 13.22
CA GLU A 138 -5.82 -7.91 14.17
C GLU A 138 -5.56 -8.38 15.62
N ILE A 139 -6.24 -9.44 16.06
CA ILE A 139 -6.01 -10.04 17.40
C ILE A 139 -4.58 -10.55 17.52
N ALA A 140 -4.03 -11.17 16.48
CA ALA A 140 -2.65 -11.65 16.49
C ALA A 140 -1.64 -10.49 16.58
N LEU A 141 -1.86 -9.41 15.83
CA LEU A 141 -1.04 -8.19 15.90
C LEU A 141 -1.08 -7.54 17.29
N GLU A 142 -2.28 -7.44 17.87
CA GLU A 142 -2.46 -6.92 19.22
C GLU A 142 -1.76 -7.82 20.26
N GLY A 143 -1.90 -9.13 20.12
CA GLY A 143 -1.24 -10.10 20.98
C GLY A 143 0.28 -10.00 20.93
N VAL A 144 0.87 -9.72 19.75
CA VAL A 144 2.30 -9.47 19.61
C VAL A 144 2.69 -8.13 20.25
N ARG A 145 1.91 -7.08 20.01
CA ARG A 145 2.13 -5.74 20.58
C ARG A 145 2.13 -5.74 22.11
N LEU A 146 1.22 -6.48 22.73
CA LEU A 146 1.13 -6.61 24.20
C LEU A 146 2.28 -7.43 24.79
N ARG A 147 2.82 -8.40 24.05
CA ARG A 147 3.84 -9.33 24.54
C ARG A 147 5.27 -8.81 24.34
N GLY A 148 5.48 -7.95 23.35
CA GLY A 148 6.80 -7.70 22.78
C GLY A 148 7.14 -6.24 22.54
N GLY A 149 6.89 -5.32 23.48
CA GLY A 149 7.43 -3.95 23.46
C GLY A 149 7.27 -3.17 22.13
N VAL A 150 8.10 -2.15 21.92
CA VAL A 150 8.12 -1.36 20.67
C VAL A 150 8.91 -2.13 19.60
N LYS A 151 8.21 -2.99 18.84
CA LYS A 151 8.74 -3.63 17.62
C LYS A 151 8.21 -2.90 16.39
N ASP A 152 9.07 -2.76 15.37
CA ASP A 152 8.66 -2.26 14.06
C ASP A 152 7.51 -3.10 13.48
N VAL A 153 6.64 -2.44 12.72
CA VAL A 153 5.42 -3.03 12.15
C VAL A 153 5.70 -4.30 11.35
N ASP A 154 6.78 -4.35 10.55
CA ASP A 154 7.09 -5.53 9.74
C ASP A 154 7.37 -6.75 10.62
N THR A 155 8.09 -6.56 11.72
CA THR A 155 8.37 -7.63 12.68
C THR A 155 7.10 -8.10 13.37
N ARG A 156 6.20 -7.17 13.73
CA ARG A 156 4.91 -7.50 14.35
C ARG A 156 4.02 -8.32 13.43
N VAL A 157 3.95 -7.94 12.14
CA VAL A 157 3.20 -8.69 11.12
C VAL A 157 3.79 -10.08 10.91
N TRP A 158 5.11 -10.20 10.84
CA TRP A 158 5.76 -11.49 10.67
C TRP A 158 5.45 -12.44 11.82
N GLU A 159 5.60 -11.98 13.07
CA GLU A 159 5.29 -12.79 14.25
C GLU A 159 3.80 -13.15 14.34
N ALA A 160 2.91 -12.21 14.01
CA ALA A 160 1.47 -12.44 14.03
C ALA A 160 1.06 -13.52 13.03
N LEU A 161 1.56 -13.45 11.79
CA LEU A 161 1.24 -14.43 10.76
C LEU A 161 1.88 -15.80 11.04
N ALA A 162 3.09 -15.83 11.58
CA ALA A 162 3.72 -17.06 12.05
C ALA A 162 2.88 -17.71 13.19
N GLY A 163 2.35 -16.91 14.11
CA GLY A 163 1.46 -17.36 15.18
C GLY A 163 0.12 -17.93 14.68
N LEU A 164 -0.34 -17.46 13.52
CA LEU A 164 -1.54 -17.97 12.83
C LEU A 164 -1.26 -19.24 11.99
N GLY A 165 -0.01 -19.72 11.97
CA GLY A 165 0.38 -20.91 11.22
C GLY A 165 0.51 -20.69 9.72
N ILE A 166 0.66 -19.42 9.28
CA ILE A 166 0.89 -19.06 7.88
C ILE A 166 2.40 -19.23 7.61
N PRO A 167 2.82 -20.13 6.70
CA PRO A 167 4.22 -20.34 6.40
C PRO A 167 4.73 -19.18 5.54
N ILE A 168 5.56 -18.32 6.13
CA ILE A 168 6.16 -17.15 5.48
C ILE A 168 7.65 -17.39 5.23
N ILE A 169 8.15 -16.95 4.08
CA ILE A 169 9.58 -16.92 3.73
C ILE A 169 10.08 -15.51 3.45
#